data_AF-A0A8X7XUN6-F1
#
_entry.id   AF-A0A8X7XUN6-F1
#
_cell.length_a   1.000
_cell.length_b   1.000
_cell.length_c   1.000
_cell.angle_alpha   90.00
_cell.angle_beta   90.00
_cell.angle_gamma   90.00
#
_symmetry.space_group_name_H-M   'P 1'
#
loop_
_entity.id
_entity.type
_entity.pdbx_description
1 polymer ?
#
loop_
_entity_poly.entity_id
_entity_poly.type
_entity_poly.pdbx_seq_one_letter_code
_entity_poly.pdbx_strand_id
1 'polypeptide(L)'
;MYGIELSLLIQKILDFVEARMVIVESNLSAVVGTAFAANLMITPGSHTELASMTSCDVQLLGSKKIHLASKSTPAAREDSIKGDPSGNIGICIRVEVLKKIEKLLKPHPVRLPTPLPIPSDASQSKKTRVGRRLRKNRERYAMTDIRNLANKIHFGVPEESSLDGGLGAADYGMLLFLIVREDGNPMDGGASIETGLSTCRFVIARNAKETDSGIYPYIVQRRDTQEIFAQPVDPDEVVGYFDIIKEPMDFGTIRAKLQEGMYTSLDQFQVRLQI
;
A
#
# COMPACT_ATOMS: atom_id res chain seq x y z
N MET A 1 -0.14 9.69 -46.12
CA MET A 1 0.08 8.46 -46.92
C MET A 1 1.27 7.64 -46.43
N TYR A 2 2.44 8.24 -46.17
CA TYR A 2 3.66 7.51 -45.75
C TYR A 2 3.54 6.62 -44.49
N GLY A 3 2.72 7.00 -43.50
CA GLY A 3 2.57 6.21 -42.27
C GLY A 3 1.92 4.84 -42.48
N ILE A 4 0.99 4.73 -43.44
CA ILE A 4 0.29 3.47 -43.75
C ILE A 4 1.24 2.52 -44.49
N GLU A 5 2.01 3.04 -45.45
CA GLU A 5 3.02 2.25 -46.19
C GLU A 5 4.10 1.70 -45.25
N LEU A 6 4.58 2.52 -44.30
CA LEU A 6 5.56 2.08 -43.31
C LEU A 6 5.01 0.98 -42.41
N SER A 7 3.77 1.11 -41.93
CA SER A 7 3.13 0.09 -41.09
C SER A 7 2.98 -1.25 -41.83
N LEU A 8 2.66 -1.20 -43.12
CA LEU A 8 2.51 -2.38 -43.98
C LEU A 8 3.86 -3.03 -44.28
N LEU A 9 4.93 -2.24 -44.42
CA LEU A 9 6.30 -2.74 -44.52
C LEU A 9 6.75 -3.44 -43.22
N ILE A 10 6.47 -2.84 -42.05
CA ILE A 10 6.81 -3.44 -40.75
C ILE A 10 6.10 -4.78 -40.58
N GLN A 11 4.82 -4.87 -40.96
CA GLN A 11 4.08 -6.14 -40.93
C GLN A 11 4.71 -7.18 -41.87
N LYS A 12 5.07 -6.82 -43.10
CA LYS A 12 5.77 -7.73 -44.02
C LYS A 12 7.11 -8.24 -43.47
N ILE A 13 7.87 -7.37 -42.79
CA ILE A 13 9.13 -7.75 -42.14
C ILE A 13 8.85 -8.70 -40.97
N LEU A 14 7.84 -8.40 -40.16
CA LEU A 14 7.44 -9.23 -39.03
C LEU A 14 7.02 -10.63 -39.51
N ASP A 15 6.17 -10.73 -40.53
CA ASP A 15 5.74 -12.00 -41.11
C ASP A 15 6.93 -12.82 -41.64
N PHE A 16 7.88 -12.14 -42.30
CA PHE A 16 9.09 -12.77 -42.81
C PHE A 16 10.01 -13.30 -41.70
N VAL A 17 10.19 -12.53 -40.64
CA VAL A 17 10.99 -12.91 -39.47
C VAL A 17 10.30 -14.03 -38.70
N GLU A 18 8.99 -13.96 -38.51
CA GLU A 18 8.19 -14.99 -37.85
C GLU A 18 8.31 -16.34 -38.57
N ALA A 19 8.18 -16.34 -39.90
CA ALA A 19 8.30 -17.55 -40.72
C ALA A 19 9.67 -18.25 -40.61
N ARG A 20 10.73 -17.49 -40.26
CA ARG A 20 12.11 -18.00 -40.13
C ARG A 20 12.59 -18.10 -38.69
N MET A 21 11.77 -17.73 -37.71
CA MET A 21 12.20 -17.60 -36.32
C MET A 21 12.71 -18.92 -35.74
N VAL A 22 12.14 -20.06 -36.14
CA VAL A 22 12.58 -21.40 -35.69
C VAL A 22 14.02 -21.70 -36.09
N ILE A 23 14.48 -21.16 -37.22
CA ILE A 23 15.85 -21.34 -37.73
C ILE A 23 16.81 -20.33 -37.09
N VAL A 24 16.34 -19.11 -36.83
CA VAL A 24 17.16 -18.01 -36.30
C VAL A 24 17.35 -18.12 -34.80
N GLU A 25 16.26 -18.34 -34.04
CA GLU A 25 16.24 -18.42 -32.58
C GLU A 25 15.34 -19.58 -32.13
N SER A 26 15.90 -20.79 -32.17
CA SER A 26 15.17 -22.03 -31.87
C SER A 26 14.74 -22.09 -30.39
N ASN A 27 15.56 -21.61 -29.46
CA ASN A 27 15.27 -21.67 -28.03
C ASN A 27 14.27 -20.57 -27.63
N LEU A 28 14.45 -19.34 -28.11
CA LEU A 28 13.52 -18.24 -27.81
C LEU A 28 12.11 -18.53 -28.36
N SER A 29 12.02 -19.08 -29.57
CA SER A 29 10.77 -19.52 -30.19
C SER A 29 10.06 -20.60 -29.37
N ALA A 30 10.81 -21.57 -28.82
CA ALA A 30 10.23 -22.61 -27.97
C ALA A 30 9.65 -22.06 -26.65
N VAL A 31 10.28 -21.03 -26.06
CA VAL A 31 9.82 -20.45 -24.78
C VAL A 31 8.59 -19.56 -24.97
N VAL A 32 8.65 -18.59 -25.89
CA VAL A 32 7.64 -17.51 -26.01
C VAL A 32 6.69 -17.71 -27.20
N GLY A 33 7.13 -18.44 -28.24
CA GLY A 33 6.43 -18.60 -29.51
C GLY A 33 6.98 -17.69 -30.61
N THR A 34 6.81 -18.10 -31.88
CA THR A 34 7.37 -17.43 -33.07
C THR A 34 6.92 -15.97 -33.22
N ALA A 35 5.62 -15.70 -33.10
CA ALA A 35 5.06 -14.35 -33.24
C ALA A 35 5.60 -13.37 -32.19
N PHE A 36 5.66 -13.80 -30.93
CA PHE A 36 6.16 -12.97 -29.84
C PHE A 36 7.69 -12.82 -29.89
N ALA A 37 8.41 -13.88 -30.27
CA ALA A 37 9.85 -13.82 -30.48
C ALA A 37 10.21 -12.85 -31.61
N ALA A 38 9.46 -12.82 -32.72
CA ALA A 38 9.66 -11.86 -33.80
C ALA A 38 9.56 -10.41 -33.33
N ASN A 39 8.52 -10.10 -32.55
CA ASN A 39 8.35 -8.77 -31.95
C ASN A 39 9.49 -8.41 -30.99
N LEU A 40 9.95 -9.36 -30.17
CA LEU A 40 11.06 -9.17 -29.23
C LEU A 40 12.41 -8.97 -29.93
N MET A 41 12.59 -9.51 -31.13
CA MET A 41 13.83 -9.38 -31.90
C MET A 41 13.87 -8.08 -32.71
N ILE A 42 12.72 -7.67 -33.26
CA ILE A 42 12.62 -6.45 -34.08
C ILE A 42 12.72 -5.19 -33.22
N THR A 43 12.21 -5.21 -31.98
CA THR A 43 12.17 -4.00 -31.13
C THR A 43 13.57 -3.49 -30.72
N PRO A 44 14.49 -4.35 -30.25
CA PRO A 44 15.88 -3.98 -30.03
C PRO A 44 16.66 -3.83 -31.35
N GLY A 45 16.18 -4.43 -32.44
CA GLY A 45 16.82 -4.37 -33.75
C GLY A 45 17.90 -5.44 -33.99
N SER A 46 18.41 -6.08 -32.94
CA SER A 46 19.30 -7.24 -33.05
C SER A 46 19.10 -8.27 -31.93
N HIS A 47 19.40 -9.53 -32.23
CA HIS A 47 19.34 -10.63 -31.26
C HIS A 47 20.42 -10.53 -30.18
N THR A 48 21.60 -10.02 -30.54
CA THR A 48 22.70 -9.75 -29.60
C THR A 48 22.35 -8.66 -28.58
N GLU A 49 21.57 -7.66 -29.00
CA GLU A 49 21.08 -6.61 -28.11
C GLU A 49 19.99 -7.14 -27.19
N LEU A 50 19.08 -7.98 -27.71
CA LEU A 50 18.13 -8.69 -26.85
C LEU A 50 18.83 -9.58 -25.80
N ALA A 51 19.92 -10.24 -26.17
CA ALA A 51 20.72 -11.06 -25.26
C ALA A 51 21.44 -10.24 -24.18
N SER A 52 21.83 -8.99 -24.49
CA SER A 52 22.49 -8.10 -23.52
C SER A 52 21.52 -7.45 -22.53
N MET A 53 20.25 -7.30 -22.91
CA MET A 53 19.20 -6.76 -22.03
C MET A 53 19.02 -7.58 -20.75
N THR A 54 18.56 -6.91 -19.69
CA THR A 54 18.16 -7.58 -18.46
C THR A 54 16.72 -8.11 -18.57
N SER A 55 16.37 -9.10 -17.75
CA SER A 55 15.03 -9.70 -17.78
C SER A 55 13.90 -8.71 -17.44
N CYS A 56 14.19 -7.68 -16.64
CA CYS A 56 13.25 -6.60 -16.35
C CYS A 56 13.06 -5.64 -17.53
N ASP A 57 14.12 -5.37 -18.31
CA ASP A 57 14.01 -4.50 -19.50
C ASP A 57 13.17 -5.19 -20.59
N VAL A 58 13.35 -6.50 -20.78
CA VAL A 58 12.56 -7.29 -21.73
C VAL A 58 11.07 -7.29 -21.38
N GLN A 59 10.71 -7.19 -20.09
CA GLN A 59 9.31 -7.09 -19.67
C GLN A 59 8.64 -5.77 -20.08
N LEU A 60 9.44 -4.73 -20.33
CA LEU A 60 8.98 -3.41 -20.79
C LEU A 60 8.87 -3.34 -22.32
N LEU A 61 9.40 -4.31 -23.05
CA LEU A 61 9.28 -4.36 -24.50
C LEU A 61 7.86 -4.75 -24.95
N GLY A 62 7.25 -3.89 -25.76
CA GLY A 62 5.95 -4.11 -26.39
C GLY A 62 4.75 -3.68 -25.55
N SER A 63 3.58 -3.62 -26.19
CA SER A 63 2.32 -3.18 -25.54
C SER A 63 1.65 -4.27 -24.69
N LYS A 64 2.03 -5.54 -24.87
CA LYS A 64 1.46 -6.70 -24.17
C LYS A 64 2.46 -7.22 -23.14
N LYS A 65 2.07 -7.29 -21.87
CA LYS A 65 2.94 -7.77 -20.79
C LYS A 65 3.26 -9.26 -20.97
N ILE A 66 4.54 -9.58 -21.02
CA ILE A 66 5.05 -10.95 -21.05
C ILE A 66 5.41 -11.37 -19.61
N HIS A 67 4.63 -12.25 -19.00
CA HIS A 67 4.94 -12.80 -17.67
C HIS A 67 6.14 -13.79 -17.67
N LEU A 68 6.68 -14.10 -18.85
CA LEU A 68 7.79 -15.02 -19.06
C LEU A 68 9.15 -14.33 -19.27
N ALA A 69 9.23 -13.00 -19.11
CA ALA A 69 10.42 -12.20 -19.45
C ALA A 69 11.73 -12.69 -18.81
N SER A 70 11.67 -13.26 -17.60
CA SER A 70 12.85 -13.85 -16.93
C SER A 70 13.40 -15.10 -17.60
N LYS A 71 12.58 -15.82 -18.38
CA LYS A 71 12.94 -17.07 -19.04
C LYS A 71 13.23 -16.88 -20.54
N SER A 72 12.83 -15.74 -21.13
CA SER A 72 13.16 -15.38 -22.51
C SER A 72 14.60 -14.89 -22.66
N THR A 73 15.15 -14.11 -21.72
CA THR A 73 16.52 -13.60 -21.81
C THR A 73 17.59 -14.71 -21.82
N PRO A 74 17.54 -15.74 -20.96
CA PRO A 74 18.47 -16.86 -21.05
C PRO A 74 18.36 -17.60 -22.39
N ALA A 75 17.14 -17.81 -22.91
CA ALA A 75 16.94 -18.48 -24.20
C ALA A 75 17.56 -17.68 -25.36
N ALA A 76 17.36 -16.37 -25.40
CA ALA A 76 17.98 -15.48 -26.39
C ALA A 76 19.52 -15.44 -26.29
N ARG A 77 20.06 -15.57 -25.07
CA ARG A 77 21.52 -15.64 -24.86
C ARG A 77 22.13 -16.92 -25.41
N GLU A 78 21.45 -18.06 -25.22
CA GLU A 78 21.92 -19.34 -25.77
C GLU A 78 21.88 -19.34 -27.30
N ASP A 79 20.83 -18.77 -27.90
CA ASP A 79 20.71 -18.63 -29.35
C ASP A 79 21.78 -17.66 -29.91
N SER A 80 22.11 -16.57 -29.21
CA SER A 80 23.19 -15.65 -29.59
C SER A 80 24.58 -16.30 -29.58
N ILE A 81 24.81 -17.32 -28.76
CA ILE A 81 26.09 -18.05 -28.69
C ILE A 81 26.23 -19.07 -29.85
N LYS A 82 25.20 -19.23 -30.69
CA LYS A 82 25.12 -20.26 -31.76
C LYS A 82 25.36 -21.67 -31.21
N GLY A 83 24.68 -22.00 -30.10
CA GLY A 83 24.67 -23.34 -29.52
C GLY A 83 23.85 -24.35 -30.34
N ASP A 84 23.19 -25.28 -29.66
CA ASP A 84 22.44 -26.35 -30.32
C ASP A 84 21.21 -25.84 -31.10
N PRO A 85 21.09 -26.08 -32.41
CA PRO A 85 19.94 -25.63 -33.23
C PRO A 85 18.67 -26.45 -33.00
N SER A 86 18.68 -27.36 -32.02
CA SER A 86 17.57 -28.27 -31.73
C SER A 86 16.47 -27.63 -30.87
N GLY A 87 16.73 -26.49 -30.23
CA GLY A 87 15.78 -25.83 -29.34
C GLY A 87 15.55 -26.56 -27.99
N ASN A 88 16.35 -27.58 -27.67
CA ASN A 88 16.17 -28.42 -26.49
C ASN A 88 16.18 -27.60 -25.17
N ILE A 89 17.05 -26.59 -25.08
CA ILE A 89 17.15 -25.72 -23.90
C ILE A 89 15.85 -24.94 -23.72
N GLY A 90 15.33 -24.36 -24.81
CA GLY A 90 14.05 -23.65 -24.81
C GLY A 90 12.87 -24.56 -24.42
N ILE A 91 12.86 -25.81 -24.88
CA ILE A 91 11.86 -26.81 -24.48
C ILE A 91 11.95 -27.10 -22.97
N CYS A 92 13.15 -27.34 -22.43
CA CYS A 92 13.36 -27.57 -21.00
C CYS A 92 12.87 -26.37 -20.16
N ILE A 93 13.21 -25.14 -20.57
CA ILE A 93 12.73 -23.91 -19.91
C ILE A 93 11.20 -23.83 -19.95
N ARG A 94 10.59 -24.16 -21.08
CA ARG A 94 9.12 -24.18 -21.22
C ARG A 94 8.49 -25.20 -20.28
N VAL A 95 9.07 -26.39 -20.14
CA VAL A 95 8.58 -27.42 -19.21
C VAL A 95 8.64 -26.92 -17.76
N GLU A 96 9.71 -26.25 -17.35
CA GLU A 96 9.80 -25.63 -16.02
C GLU A 96 8.71 -24.58 -15.79
N VAL A 97 8.47 -23.73 -16.80
CA VAL A 97 7.41 -22.70 -16.77
C VAL A 97 6.05 -23.35 -16.60
N LEU A 98 5.74 -24.38 -17.39
CA LEU A 98 4.46 -25.10 -17.31
C LEU A 98 4.27 -25.75 -15.94
N LYS A 99 5.30 -26.40 -15.39
CA LYS A 99 5.26 -26.97 -14.03
C LYS A 99 4.98 -25.92 -12.96
N LYS A 100 5.53 -24.71 -13.13
CA LYS A 100 5.30 -23.59 -12.20
C LYS A 100 3.89 -23.03 -12.33
N ILE A 101 3.37 -22.89 -13.54
CA ILE A 101 1.99 -22.48 -13.80
C ILE A 101 1.02 -23.49 -13.17
N GLU A 102 1.25 -24.80 -13.35
CA GLU A 102 0.44 -25.85 -12.74
C GLU A 102 0.45 -25.75 -11.20
N LYS A 103 1.62 -25.47 -10.60
CA LYS A 103 1.74 -25.25 -9.15
C LYS A 103 0.98 -24.00 -8.68
N LEU A 104 0.91 -22.95 -9.48
CA LEU A 104 0.20 -21.70 -9.15
C LEU A 104 -1.32 -21.82 -9.32
N LEU A 105 -1.77 -22.61 -10.31
CA LEU A 105 -3.19 -22.87 -10.53
C LEU A 105 -3.80 -23.76 -9.43
N LYS A 106 -2.98 -24.58 -8.77
CA LYS A 106 -3.43 -25.39 -7.62
C LYS A 106 -3.84 -24.45 -6.48
N PRO A 107 -5.10 -24.50 -6.01
CA PRO A 107 -5.51 -23.72 -4.84
C PRO A 107 -4.64 -24.12 -3.65
N HIS A 108 -4.25 -23.14 -2.83
CA HIS A 108 -3.51 -23.46 -1.61
C HIS A 108 -4.34 -24.45 -0.79
N PRO A 109 -3.74 -25.52 -0.24
CA PRO A 109 -4.48 -26.46 0.60
C PRO A 109 -5.14 -25.71 1.75
N VAL A 110 -6.37 -26.11 2.09
CA VAL A 110 -7.11 -25.55 3.22
C VAL A 110 -6.26 -25.73 4.48
N ARG A 111 -5.93 -24.62 5.15
CA ARG A 111 -5.18 -24.67 6.41
C ARG A 111 -6.12 -25.15 7.50
N LEU A 112 -5.78 -26.24 8.15
CA LEU A 112 -6.44 -26.65 9.38
C LEU A 112 -6.07 -25.67 10.50
N PRO A 113 -6.99 -25.37 11.43
CA PRO A 113 -6.67 -24.53 12.58
C PRO A 113 -5.51 -25.16 13.35
N THR A 114 -4.42 -24.42 13.51
CA THR A 114 -3.33 -24.83 14.40
C THR A 114 -3.89 -24.85 15.83
N PRO A 115 -3.79 -25.97 16.55
CA PRO A 115 -4.26 -26.02 17.93
C PRO A 115 -3.54 -24.95 18.74
N LEU A 116 -4.27 -24.34 19.68
CA LEU A 116 -3.66 -23.40 20.61
C LEU A 116 -2.52 -24.09 21.36
N PRO A 117 -1.45 -23.35 21.71
CA PRO A 117 -0.45 -23.86 22.62
C PRO A 117 -1.12 -24.31 23.93
N ILE A 118 -0.74 -25.47 24.45
CA ILE A 118 -1.24 -25.97 25.73
C ILE A 118 -0.94 -24.90 26.79
N PRO A 119 -1.95 -24.47 27.58
CA PRO A 119 -1.70 -23.60 28.73
C PRO A 119 -0.74 -24.31 29.69
N SER A 120 0.53 -23.89 29.69
CA SER A 120 1.48 -24.33 30.70
C SER A 120 1.41 -23.34 31.86
N ASP A 121 0.65 -23.68 32.89
CA ASP A 121 0.77 -22.98 34.17
C ASP A 121 2.17 -23.27 34.73
N ALA A 122 2.91 -22.21 35.02
CA ALA A 122 4.03 -22.19 35.96
C ALA A 122 5.10 -23.31 35.81
N SER A 123 6.16 -23.05 35.02
CA SER A 123 7.50 -23.62 35.31
C SER A 123 8.63 -23.13 34.40
N GLN A 124 8.34 -22.40 33.31
CA GLN A 124 9.42 -21.77 32.56
C GLN A 124 9.87 -20.51 33.30
N SER A 125 11.04 -20.57 33.92
CA SER A 125 11.72 -19.41 34.50
C SER A 125 11.64 -18.24 33.51
N LYS A 126 11.00 -17.13 33.92
CA LYS A 126 10.86 -15.96 33.06
C LYS A 126 12.26 -15.54 32.63
N LYS A 127 12.55 -15.57 31.33
CA LYS A 127 13.87 -15.22 30.80
C LYS A 127 14.18 -13.76 31.15
N THR A 128 15.03 -13.54 32.15
CA THR A 128 15.48 -12.21 32.59
C THR A 128 16.53 -11.69 31.63
N ARG A 129 16.10 -11.22 30.46
CA ARG A 129 16.97 -10.44 29.57
C ARG A 129 16.91 -8.98 30.01
N VAL A 130 18.08 -8.34 30.09
CA VAL A 130 18.22 -6.91 30.43
C VAL A 130 19.01 -6.25 29.30
N GLY A 131 18.39 -5.32 28.56
CA GLY A 131 19.04 -4.63 27.45
C GLY A 131 18.17 -3.50 26.89
N ARG A 132 18.78 -2.47 26.30
CA ARG A 132 18.11 -1.21 25.90
C ARG A 132 16.90 -1.43 24.98
N ARG A 133 17.01 -2.30 23.98
CA ARG A 133 15.92 -2.63 23.04
C ARG A 133 14.74 -3.35 23.71
N LEU A 134 15.04 -4.25 24.66
CA LEU A 134 14.01 -4.97 25.39
C LEU A 134 13.34 -4.08 26.44
N ARG A 135 14.10 -3.18 27.08
CA ARG A 135 13.57 -2.16 28.01
C ARG A 135 12.55 -1.27 27.28
N LYS A 136 12.92 -0.72 26.12
CA LYS A 136 11.98 0.03 25.25
C LYS A 136 10.74 -0.77 24.83
N ASN A 137 10.88 -2.06 24.52
CA ASN A 137 9.72 -2.88 24.15
C ASN A 137 8.83 -3.21 25.35
N ARG A 138 9.39 -3.38 26.55
CA ARG A 138 8.63 -3.55 27.80
C ARG A 138 7.92 -2.25 28.17
N GLU A 139 8.59 -1.11 28.06
CA GLU A 139 8.03 0.23 28.30
C GLU A 139 6.77 0.51 27.43
N ARG A 140 6.69 -0.04 26.20
CA ARG A 140 5.51 0.09 25.33
C ARG A 140 4.24 -0.59 25.86
N TYR A 141 4.40 -1.73 26.55
CA TYR A 141 3.27 -2.52 27.08
C TYR A 141 3.13 -2.37 28.60
N ALA A 142 4.12 -1.78 29.26
CA ALA A 142 4.09 -1.53 30.68
C ALA A 142 3.12 -0.37 30.98
N MET A 143 2.44 -0.48 32.12
CA MET A 143 1.67 0.63 32.65
C MET A 143 2.59 1.81 32.91
N THR A 144 2.23 2.98 32.38
CA THR A 144 2.99 4.22 32.59
C THR A 144 2.93 4.66 34.05
N ASP A 145 3.92 5.41 34.51
CA ASP A 145 3.96 5.91 35.89
C ASP A 145 2.73 6.77 36.21
N ILE A 146 2.26 7.58 35.25
CA ILE A 146 1.03 8.37 35.34
C ILE A 146 -0.18 7.47 35.58
N ARG A 147 -0.30 6.36 34.84
CA ARG A 147 -1.42 5.42 35.00
C ARG A 147 -1.30 4.59 36.28
N ASN A 148 -0.08 4.31 36.75
CA ASN A 148 0.16 3.70 38.06
C ASN A 148 -0.20 4.66 39.21
N LEU A 149 -0.03 5.97 39.04
CA LEU A 149 -0.46 6.99 40.00
C LEU A 149 -1.98 7.14 40.02
N ALA A 150 -2.60 7.12 38.85
CA ALA A 150 -4.05 7.13 38.71
C ALA A 150 -4.71 5.94 39.44
N ASN A 151 -4.10 4.76 39.35
CA ASN A 151 -4.56 3.54 40.03
C ASN A 151 -4.33 3.53 41.56
N LYS A 152 -3.78 4.59 42.17
CA LYS A 152 -3.61 4.71 43.62
C LYS A 152 -4.71 5.60 44.18
N ILE A 153 -5.59 5.06 45.02
CA ILE A 153 -6.64 5.83 45.70
C ILE A 153 -6.10 6.54 46.95
N HIS A 154 -6.62 7.72 47.25
CA HIS A 154 -6.30 8.45 48.49
C HIS A 154 -7.33 8.12 49.58
N PHE A 155 -6.85 7.77 50.77
CA PHE A 155 -7.74 7.36 51.85
C PHE A 155 -8.33 8.57 52.58
N GLY A 156 -9.67 8.66 52.64
CA GLY A 156 -10.37 9.67 53.44
C GLY A 156 -10.70 10.99 52.73
N VAL A 157 -10.36 11.14 51.45
CA VAL A 157 -10.75 12.29 50.62
C VAL A 157 -11.71 11.82 49.54
N PRO A 158 -12.91 12.42 49.39
CA PRO A 158 -13.80 12.11 48.29
C PRO A 158 -13.19 12.58 46.97
N GLU A 159 -13.22 11.74 45.94
CA GLU A 159 -12.66 12.05 44.63
C GLU A 159 -13.54 13.05 43.87
N GLU A 160 -12.93 14.05 43.22
CA GLU A 160 -13.64 14.98 42.34
C GLU A 160 -13.90 14.33 40.97
N SER A 161 -15.18 14.30 40.58
CA SER A 161 -15.65 13.74 39.32
C SER A 161 -15.76 14.83 38.26
N SER A 162 -14.84 14.86 37.30
CA SER A 162 -15.00 15.69 36.11
C SER A 162 -16.06 15.07 35.20
N LEU A 163 -17.15 15.81 34.99
CA LEU A 163 -18.41 15.37 34.40
C LEU A 163 -18.43 15.25 32.86
N ASP A 164 -17.28 15.03 32.21
CA ASP A 164 -17.23 14.92 30.74
C ASP A 164 -16.44 13.69 30.28
N GLY A 165 -17.15 12.73 29.69
CA GLY A 165 -16.53 11.67 28.88
C GLY A 165 -16.66 10.22 29.34
N GLY A 166 -17.88 9.71 29.57
CA GLY A 166 -18.30 8.30 29.29
C GLY A 166 -17.54 7.10 29.90
N LEU A 167 -16.45 7.32 30.63
CA LEU A 167 -15.68 6.38 31.44
C LEU A 167 -15.74 6.93 32.87
N GLY A 168 -16.05 6.06 33.82
CA GLY A 168 -16.41 6.40 35.19
C GLY A 168 -15.56 7.52 35.80
N ALA A 169 -16.24 8.55 36.30
CA ALA A 169 -15.68 9.82 36.72
C ALA A 169 -14.90 9.75 38.07
N ALA A 170 -14.08 8.74 38.30
CA ALA A 170 -13.36 8.51 39.56
C ALA A 170 -11.99 7.81 39.34
N ASP A 171 -11.29 8.12 38.25
CA ASP A 171 -10.17 7.29 37.78
C ASP A 171 -8.78 7.94 37.95
N TYR A 172 -8.70 9.18 38.46
CA TYR A 172 -7.41 9.88 38.60
C TYR A 172 -6.73 9.67 39.95
N GLY A 173 -7.42 9.14 40.98
CA GLY A 173 -6.83 8.81 42.29
C GLY A 173 -5.83 9.87 42.81
N MET A 174 -4.64 9.43 43.20
CA MET A 174 -3.54 10.30 43.67
C MET A 174 -2.88 11.14 42.58
N LEU A 175 -3.16 10.90 41.30
CA LEU A 175 -2.61 11.70 40.20
C LEU A 175 -3.16 13.13 40.23
N LEU A 176 -4.42 13.32 40.63
CA LEU A 176 -5.07 14.64 40.68
C LEU A 176 -4.32 15.61 41.59
N PHE A 177 -3.83 15.12 42.74
CA PHE A 177 -3.08 15.90 43.73
C PHE A 177 -1.71 16.40 43.23
N LEU A 178 -1.09 15.71 42.27
CA LEU A 178 0.23 16.07 41.74
C LEU A 178 0.16 16.96 40.49
N ILE A 179 -0.97 16.95 39.77
CA ILE A 179 -1.15 17.73 38.54
C ILE A 179 -1.64 19.16 38.85
N VAL A 180 -2.41 19.34 39.91
CA VAL A 180 -3.00 20.63 40.30
C VAL A 180 -2.09 21.33 41.33
N ARG A 181 -1.45 22.45 40.95
CA ARG A 181 -0.88 23.40 41.93
C ARG A 181 -2.01 24.11 42.69
N GLU A 182 -1.75 24.58 43.91
CA GLU A 182 -2.67 25.49 44.63
C GLU A 182 -3.03 26.76 43.82
N ASP A 183 -2.20 27.10 42.84
CA ASP A 183 -2.30 28.22 41.90
C ASP A 183 -3.03 27.91 40.57
N GLY A 184 -3.66 26.73 40.44
CA GLY A 184 -4.58 26.40 39.33
C GLY A 184 -3.94 26.15 37.96
N ASN A 185 -2.60 26.20 37.85
CA ASN A 185 -1.87 25.96 36.61
C ASN A 185 -1.28 24.53 36.57
N PRO A 186 -1.35 23.84 35.42
CA PRO A 186 -0.79 22.48 35.29
C PRO A 186 0.74 22.50 35.35
N MET A 187 1.32 21.52 36.04
CA MET A 187 2.77 21.30 36.07
C MET A 187 3.29 20.84 34.69
N ASP A 188 4.43 21.38 34.24
CA ASP A 188 5.23 20.82 33.14
C ASP A 188 5.85 19.48 33.57
N GLY A 189 5.02 18.44 33.59
CA GLY A 189 5.47 17.08 33.80
C GLY A 189 6.29 16.63 32.60
N GLY A 190 7.57 16.34 32.81
CA GLY A 190 8.42 15.62 31.86
C GLY A 190 7.88 14.21 31.63
N ALA A 191 6.77 14.11 30.91
CA ALA A 191 6.16 12.86 30.54
C ALA A 191 7.02 12.20 29.46
N SER A 192 7.29 10.90 29.60
CA SER A 192 7.77 10.10 28.48
C SER A 192 6.66 10.03 27.43
N ILE A 193 6.70 10.93 26.44
CA ILE A 193 5.76 11.03 25.30
C ILE A 193 5.85 9.79 24.38
N GLU A 194 6.74 8.83 24.64
CA GLU A 194 6.98 7.65 23.79
C GLU A 194 5.92 6.51 23.93
N THR A 195 4.73 6.76 24.50
CA THR A 195 3.56 5.87 24.31
C THR A 195 2.60 6.38 23.23
N GLY A 196 3.09 7.25 22.34
CA GLY A 196 2.37 7.57 21.11
C GLY A 196 1.92 6.27 20.44
N LEU A 197 0.62 6.18 20.10
CA LEU A 197 0.07 5.10 19.30
C LEU A 197 1.01 4.93 18.11
N SER A 198 1.83 3.88 18.12
CA SER A 198 2.63 3.57 16.95
C SER A 198 1.61 3.24 15.88
N THR A 199 1.44 4.12 14.91
CA THR A 199 0.60 3.85 13.74
C THR A 199 1.06 2.50 13.20
N CYS A 200 0.23 1.48 13.38
CA CYS A 200 0.60 0.14 13.00
C CYS A 200 0.98 0.21 11.52
N ARG A 201 2.22 -0.14 11.19
CA ARG A 201 2.76 -0.15 9.82
C ARG A 201 1.95 -1.03 8.85
N PHE A 202 0.91 -1.71 9.35
CA PHE A 202 0.04 -2.64 8.65
C PHE A 202 -1.45 -2.25 8.62
N VAL A 203 -1.95 -1.38 9.52
CA VAL A 203 -3.41 -1.17 9.67
C VAL A 203 -3.98 -0.20 8.62
N ILE A 204 -3.15 0.67 8.03
CA ILE A 204 -3.61 1.58 6.96
C ILE A 204 -3.76 0.86 5.60
N ALA A 205 -3.12 -0.31 5.41
CA ALA A 205 -3.02 -0.92 4.08
C ALA A 205 -4.10 -1.96 3.75
N ARG A 206 -4.96 -2.36 4.70
CA ARG A 206 -5.86 -3.51 4.49
C ARG A 206 -7.36 -3.23 4.60
N ASN A 207 -7.77 -2.14 5.24
CA ASN A 207 -9.19 -1.75 5.34
C ASN A 207 -9.60 -0.68 4.31
N ALA A 208 -8.82 -0.47 3.25
CA ALA A 208 -9.18 0.43 2.15
C ALA A 208 -10.09 -0.23 1.08
N LYS A 209 -10.64 -1.41 1.38
CA LYS A 209 -11.64 -2.07 0.54
C LYS A 209 -12.85 -2.40 1.40
N GLU A 210 -13.60 -1.36 1.75
CA GLU A 210 -15.05 -1.36 1.97
C GLU A 210 -15.43 0.02 2.54
N THR A 211 -16.38 0.69 1.89
CA THR A 211 -16.80 2.11 2.04
C THR A 211 -15.92 3.16 1.33
N ASP A 212 -16.17 3.33 0.02
CA ASP A 212 -15.64 4.44 -0.80
C ASP A 212 -16.14 5.84 -0.34
N SER A 213 -17.03 5.91 0.66
CA SER A 213 -17.62 7.16 1.14
C SER A 213 -16.86 7.86 2.28
N GLY A 214 -15.80 7.25 2.86
CA GLY A 214 -15.11 7.81 4.03
C GLY A 214 -13.66 8.25 3.81
N ILE A 215 -12.97 7.69 2.80
CA ILE A 215 -11.51 7.83 2.65
C ILE A 215 -11.13 9.14 1.95
N TYR A 216 -11.86 9.52 0.89
CA TYR A 216 -11.54 10.71 0.10
C TYR A 216 -11.70 12.03 0.87
N PRO A 217 -12.79 12.27 1.65
CA PRO A 217 -12.90 13.46 2.47
C PRO A 217 -11.76 13.55 3.50
N TYR A 218 -11.39 12.43 4.11
CA TYR A 218 -10.35 12.35 5.13
C TYR A 218 -8.94 12.65 4.59
N ILE A 219 -8.61 12.17 3.39
CA ILE A 219 -7.30 12.43 2.77
C ILE A 219 -7.17 13.90 2.34
N VAL A 220 -8.23 14.47 1.78
CA VAL A 220 -8.22 15.87 1.32
C VAL A 220 -8.20 16.83 2.50
N GLN A 221 -9.00 16.58 3.55
CA GLN A 221 -9.03 17.42 4.76
C GLN A 221 -7.67 17.47 5.48
N ARG A 222 -6.88 16.39 5.45
CA ARG A 222 -5.50 16.41 5.98
C ARG A 222 -4.53 17.32 5.23
N ARG A 223 -4.82 17.66 3.97
CA ARG A 223 -3.99 18.59 3.19
C ARG A 223 -4.38 20.05 3.44
N ASP A 224 -5.57 20.30 3.95
CA ASP A 224 -6.03 21.62 4.37
C ASP A 224 -5.55 21.90 5.81
N THR A 225 -4.25 22.20 5.95
CA THR A 225 -3.64 22.47 7.26
C THR A 225 -4.12 23.78 7.90
N GLN A 226 -4.77 24.65 7.13
CA GLN A 226 -5.26 25.95 7.59
C GLN A 226 -6.77 25.93 7.88
N GLU A 227 -7.44 24.79 7.70
CA GLU A 227 -8.88 24.58 7.92
C GLU A 227 -9.79 25.58 7.16
N ILE A 228 -9.27 26.20 6.08
CA ILE A 228 -9.96 27.27 5.35
C ILE A 228 -11.21 26.75 4.63
N PHE A 229 -11.25 25.46 4.31
CA PHE A 229 -12.38 24.82 3.63
C PHE A 229 -13.14 23.85 4.55
N ALA A 230 -12.86 23.84 5.85
CA ALA A 230 -13.47 22.91 6.80
C ALA A 230 -14.97 23.20 7.00
N GLN A 231 -15.35 24.48 7.02
CA GLN A 231 -16.71 24.96 7.21
C GLN A 231 -17.08 25.96 6.09
N PRO A 232 -18.38 26.10 5.77
CA PRO A 232 -18.82 27.12 4.82
C PRO A 232 -18.44 28.52 5.32
N VAL A 233 -18.04 29.40 4.41
CA VAL A 233 -17.63 30.77 4.73
C VAL A 233 -18.85 31.60 5.13
N ASP A 234 -18.76 32.31 6.25
CA ASP A 234 -19.82 33.17 6.75
C ASP A 234 -19.92 34.48 5.91
N PRO A 235 -21.10 34.83 5.38
CA PRO A 235 -21.28 36.00 4.52
C PRO A 235 -21.04 37.35 5.24
N ASP A 236 -21.20 37.37 6.56
CA ASP A 236 -21.04 38.58 7.38
C ASP A 236 -19.57 38.90 7.67
N GLU A 237 -18.71 37.89 7.67
CA GLU A 237 -17.27 38.05 7.94
C GLU A 237 -16.51 38.49 6.68
N VAL A 238 -16.93 38.03 5.50
CA VAL A 238 -16.29 38.34 4.23
C VAL A 238 -17.25 39.04 3.28
N VAL A 239 -17.26 40.39 3.37
CA VAL A 239 -18.08 41.25 2.51
C VAL A 239 -17.69 41.08 1.03
N GLY A 240 -18.66 40.69 0.19
CA GLY A 240 -18.48 40.52 -1.26
C GLY A 240 -17.96 39.16 -1.71
N TYR A 241 -17.87 38.16 -0.82
CA TYR A 241 -17.40 36.82 -1.16
C TYR A 241 -18.24 36.13 -2.23
N PHE A 242 -19.57 36.17 -2.07
CA PHE A 242 -20.53 35.53 -2.98
C PHE A 242 -20.71 36.27 -4.32
N ASP A 243 -20.21 37.50 -4.42
CA ASP A 243 -20.23 38.27 -5.68
C ASP A 243 -19.18 37.74 -6.66
N ILE A 244 -18.09 37.19 -6.13
CA ILE A 244 -16.94 36.66 -6.89
C ILE A 244 -17.08 35.14 -7.06
N ILE A 245 -17.35 34.43 -5.96
CA ILE A 245 -17.43 32.96 -5.94
C ILE A 245 -18.89 32.54 -5.81
N LYS A 246 -19.47 32.11 -6.94
CA LYS A 246 -20.89 31.73 -7.03
C LYS A 246 -21.19 30.38 -6.36
N GLU A 247 -20.24 29.46 -6.40
CA GLU A 247 -20.40 28.10 -5.87
C GLU A 247 -19.17 27.73 -5.03
N PRO A 248 -19.17 28.04 -3.71
CA PRO A 248 -18.05 27.73 -2.86
C PRO A 248 -17.91 26.21 -2.63
N MET A 249 -16.67 25.76 -2.57
CA MET A 249 -16.30 24.38 -2.24
C MET A 249 -15.89 24.31 -0.77
N ASP A 250 -16.68 23.60 0.04
CA ASP A 250 -16.43 23.40 1.47
C ASP A 250 -16.64 21.93 1.86
N PHE A 251 -15.78 21.40 2.73
CA PHE A 251 -15.83 20.00 3.14
C PHE A 251 -17.04 19.69 4.02
N GLY A 252 -17.53 20.66 4.77
CA GLY A 252 -18.78 20.55 5.54
C GLY A 252 -19.97 20.19 4.66
N THR A 253 -20.24 20.98 3.61
CA THR A 253 -21.35 20.73 2.69
C THR A 253 -21.10 19.52 1.79
N ILE A 254 -19.85 19.22 1.42
CA ILE A 254 -19.54 17.97 0.68
C ILE A 254 -19.89 16.74 1.53
N ARG A 255 -19.54 16.77 2.82
CA ARG A 255 -19.84 15.68 3.75
C ARG A 255 -21.34 15.50 3.95
N ALA A 256 -22.09 16.59 4.14
CA ALA A 256 -23.55 16.54 4.28
C ALA A 256 -24.22 15.94 3.04
N LYS A 257 -23.88 16.43 1.83
CA LYS A 257 -24.43 15.90 0.57
C LYS A 257 -24.05 14.44 0.31
N LEU A 258 -22.87 14.01 0.76
CA LEU A 258 -22.44 12.62 0.65
C LEU A 258 -23.22 11.70 1.60
N GLN A 259 -23.49 12.16 2.83
CA GLN A 259 -24.31 11.42 3.81
C GLN A 259 -25.77 11.31 3.38
N GLU A 260 -26.29 12.34 2.70
CA GLU A 260 -27.63 12.37 2.12
C GLU A 260 -27.74 11.60 0.79
N GLY A 261 -26.63 11.08 0.26
CA GLY A 261 -26.62 10.31 -1.00
C GLY A 261 -26.88 11.15 -2.26
N MET A 262 -26.65 12.46 -2.19
CA MET A 262 -26.93 13.41 -3.30
C MET A 262 -25.96 13.27 -4.47
N TYR A 263 -24.85 12.54 -4.30
CA TYR A 263 -23.91 12.22 -5.36
C TYR A 263 -24.25 10.86 -5.96
N THR A 264 -24.78 10.88 -7.18
CA THR A 264 -25.17 9.66 -7.90
C THR A 264 -24.03 9.08 -8.74
N SER A 265 -23.00 9.87 -9.05
CA SER A 265 -21.82 9.46 -9.81
C SER A 265 -20.53 10.12 -9.32
N LEU A 266 -19.39 9.49 -9.59
CA LEU A 266 -18.06 10.00 -9.24
C LEU A 266 -17.78 11.33 -9.96
N ASP A 267 -18.24 11.47 -11.20
CA ASP A 267 -18.07 12.70 -11.98
C ASP A 267 -18.74 13.92 -11.31
N GLN A 268 -19.93 13.75 -10.71
CA GLN A 268 -20.61 14.81 -9.97
C GLN A 268 -19.82 15.25 -8.73
N PHE A 269 -19.10 14.33 -8.10
CA PHE A 269 -18.24 14.64 -6.96
C PHE A 269 -16.93 15.32 -7.40
N GLN A 270 -16.34 14.87 -8.52
CA GLN A 270 -15.09 15.41 -9.04
C GLN A 270 -15.22 16.85 -9.54
N VAL A 271 -16.33 17.20 -10.19
CA VAL A 271 -16.60 18.59 -10.65
C VAL A 271 -16.56 19.56 -9.48
N ARG A 272 -16.99 19.14 -8.28
CA ARG A 272 -16.97 19.98 -7.08
C ARG A 272 -15.60 20.11 -6.42
N LEU A 273 -14.66 19.21 -6.73
CA LEU A 273 -13.28 19.21 -6.21
C LEU A 273 -12.25 19.84 -7.15
N GLN A 274 -12.65 20.18 -8.38
CA GLN A 274 -11.80 20.87 -9.33
C GLN A 274 -11.85 22.38 -9.07
N ILE A 275 -10.71 22.94 -8.66
CA ILE A 275 -10.42 24.38 -8.68
C ILE A 275 -10.04 24.77 -10.12
#